data_AF-A0A6G1BHL0-F1
#
_entry.id   AF-A0A6G1BHL0-F1
#
_cell.length_a   1.000
_cell.length_b   1.000
_cell.length_c   1.000
_cell.angle_alpha   90.00
_cell.angle_beta   90.00
_cell.angle_gamma   90.00
#
_symmetry.space_group_name_H-M   'P 1'
#
loop_
_entity.id
_entity.type
_entity.pdbx_description
1 polymer ?
#
loop_
_entity_poly.entity_id
_entity_poly.type
_entity_poly.pdbx_seq_one_letter_code
_entity_poly.pdbx_strand_id
1 'polypeptide(L)'
;FRLWYVGGACLDHRTTLPMLPWLVAEIRRRSQKPDAGGCGAPAAREVLLVLSAPFLRCVPAPGAGASGGVGPAAAQLNSAVFIFEHKAQHISRFIHNSHDLTYFAYLIKAQPDDPESQMACHVFRATDPNQARRR
;
A
#
# COMPACT_ATOMS: atom_id res chain seq x y z
N PHE A 1 12.39 1.27 -0.13
CA PHE A 1 12.14 -0.07 -0.70
C PHE A 1 11.28 0.07 -1.96
N ARG A 2 11.66 -0.56 -3.08
CA ARG A 2 10.89 -0.53 -4.33
C ARG A 2 9.97 -1.74 -4.40
N LEU A 3 8.67 -1.49 -4.51
CA LEU A 3 7.60 -2.46 -4.30
C LEU A 3 6.44 -2.18 -5.25
N TRP A 4 5.49 -3.10 -5.33
CA TRP A 4 4.20 -2.90 -5.97
C TRP A 4 3.14 -2.67 -4.90
N TYR A 5 2.49 -1.50 -4.91
CA TYR A 5 1.33 -1.25 -4.09
C TYR A 5 0.11 -1.89 -4.73
N VAL A 6 -0.41 -2.92 -4.07
CA VAL A 6 -1.58 -3.69 -4.52
C VAL A 6 -2.86 -2.96 -4.16
N GLY A 7 -2.88 -2.29 -3.01
CA GLY A 7 -4.01 -1.50 -2.56
C GLY A 7 -4.08 -1.40 -1.04
N GLY A 8 -5.11 -0.73 -0.56
CA GLY A 8 -5.39 -0.60 0.85
C GLY A 8 -6.88 -0.46 1.12
N ALA A 9 -7.26 -0.67 2.38
CA ALA A 9 -8.62 -0.52 2.84
C ALA A 9 -8.64 0.14 4.21
N CYS A 10 -9.52 1.12 4.38
CA CYS A 10 -9.91 1.60 5.70
C CYS A 10 -10.73 0.52 6.40
N LEU A 11 -10.54 0.38 7.71
CA LEU A 11 -11.08 -0.68 8.53
C LEU A 11 -11.80 -0.07 9.72
N ASP A 12 -12.92 -0.70 10.06
CA ASP A 12 -13.67 -0.38 11.27
C ASP A 12 -12.93 -0.94 12.51
N HIS A 13 -13.11 -0.31 13.67
CA HIS A 13 -12.62 -0.79 14.98
C HIS A 13 -13.06 -2.23 15.31
N ARG A 14 -14.16 -2.70 14.71
CA ARG A 14 -14.66 -4.09 14.85
C ARG A 14 -13.82 -5.10 14.07
N THR A 15 -12.83 -4.67 13.31
CA THR A 15 -11.97 -5.55 12.53
C THR A 15 -11.01 -6.35 13.42
N THR A 16 -11.25 -7.65 13.52
CA THR A 16 -10.47 -8.59 14.34
C THR A 16 -9.31 -9.25 13.57
N LEU A 17 -8.32 -9.76 14.32
CA LEU A 17 -7.15 -10.45 13.78
C LEU A 17 -7.49 -11.60 12.81
N PRO A 18 -8.49 -12.47 13.07
CA PRO A 18 -8.86 -13.53 12.15
C PRO A 18 -9.36 -13.04 10.78
N MET A 19 -9.81 -11.79 10.67
CA MET A 19 -10.29 -11.24 9.39
C MET A 19 -9.16 -10.70 8.51
N LEU A 20 -7.95 -10.51 9.05
CA LEU A 20 -6.82 -9.91 8.31
C LEU A 20 -6.39 -10.73 7.08
N PRO A 21 -6.23 -12.07 7.15
CA PRO A 21 -5.88 -12.86 5.97
C PRO A 21 -6.92 -12.73 4.85
N TRP A 22 -8.21 -12.71 5.20
CA TRP A 22 -9.30 -12.52 4.24
C TRP A 22 -9.27 -11.14 3.61
N LEU A 23 -9.04 -10.09 4.40
CA LEU A 23 -8.90 -8.72 3.90
C LEU A 23 -7.75 -8.58 2.89
N VAL A 24 -6.60 -9.18 3.19
CA VAL A 24 -5.45 -9.18 2.26
C VAL A 24 -5.79 -9.91 0.98
N ALA A 25 -6.46 -11.06 1.05
CA ALA A 25 -6.91 -11.79 -0.13
C ALA A 25 -7.91 -10.97 -0.98
N GLU A 26 -8.83 -10.27 -0.32
CA GLU A 26 -9.83 -9.43 -0.98
C GLU A 26 -9.21 -8.21 -1.67
N ILE A 27 -8.26 -7.53 -1.02
CA ILE A 27 -7.52 -6.41 -1.63
C ILE A 27 -6.75 -6.89 -2.87
N ARG A 28 -6.09 -8.05 -2.78
CA ARG A 28 -5.41 -8.65 -3.95
C ARG A 28 -6.38 -8.97 -5.08
N ARG A 29 -7.53 -9.56 -4.76
CA ARG A 29 -8.56 -9.93 -5.74
C ARG A 29 -9.08 -8.69 -6.49
N ARG A 30 -9.32 -7.58 -5.79
CA ARG A 30 -9.74 -6.31 -6.38
C ARG A 30 -8.68 -5.72 -7.32
N SER A 31 -7.41 -5.83 -6.96
CA SER A 31 -6.32 -5.36 -7.82
C SER A 31 -6.18 -6.11 -9.15
N GLN A 32 -6.70 -7.35 -9.26
CA GLN A 32 -6.58 -8.18 -10.46
C GLN A 32 -7.72 -7.98 -11.47
N LYS A 33 -8.85 -7.40 -11.05
CA LYS A 33 -10.00 -7.10 -11.93
C LYS A 33 -10.33 -5.61 -11.84
N PRO A 34 -9.60 -4.75 -12.58
CA PRO A 34 -9.84 -3.32 -12.58
C PRO A 34 -11.10 -2.88 -13.35
N ASP A 35 -11.79 -3.77 -14.07
CA ASP A 35 -12.89 -3.41 -14.98
C ASP A 35 -14.20 -4.16 -14.71
N ALA A 36 -15.17 -3.42 -14.17
CA ALA A 36 -16.61 -3.44 -14.50
C ALA A 36 -17.37 -2.59 -13.45
N GLY A 37 -17.43 -1.27 -13.67
CA GLY A 37 -18.42 -0.37 -13.08
C GLY A 37 -18.59 -0.40 -11.54
N GLY A 38 -17.78 0.38 -10.82
CA GLY A 38 -18.06 0.72 -9.42
C GLY A 38 -16.80 0.91 -8.57
N CYS A 39 -16.48 2.16 -8.24
CA CYS A 39 -15.47 2.58 -7.25
C CYS A 39 -14.02 2.08 -7.47
N GLY A 40 -13.44 2.42 -8.63
CA GLY A 40 -12.11 3.06 -8.77
C GLY A 40 -10.89 2.56 -8.00
N ALA A 41 -10.78 1.29 -7.59
CA ALA A 41 -9.52 0.78 -7.04
C ALA A 41 -8.50 0.58 -8.18
N PRO A 42 -7.37 1.30 -8.18
CA PRO A 42 -6.40 1.18 -9.26
C PRO A 42 -5.72 -0.18 -9.27
N ALA A 43 -5.33 -0.64 -10.46
CA ALA A 43 -4.44 -1.78 -10.63
C ALA A 43 -3.14 -1.59 -9.82
N ALA A 44 -2.50 -2.71 -9.46
CA ALA A 44 -1.24 -2.70 -8.74
C ALA A 44 -0.22 -1.81 -9.45
N ARG A 45 0.42 -0.90 -8.71
CA ARG A 45 1.35 0.09 -9.25
C ARG A 45 2.69 0.05 -8.55
N GLU A 46 3.75 0.40 -9.25
CA GLU A 46 5.07 0.44 -8.65
C GLU A 46 5.25 1.69 -7.78
N VAL A 47 5.78 1.50 -6.58
CA VAL A 47 5.95 2.51 -5.54
C VAL A 47 7.32 2.40 -4.86
N LEU A 48 7.75 3.50 -4.24
CA LEU A 48 8.80 3.51 -3.25
C LEU A 48 8.19 3.68 -1.86
N LEU A 49 8.43 2.71 -0.99
CA LEU A 49 8.15 2.81 0.43
C LEU A 49 9.40 3.38 1.12
N VAL A 50 9.32 4.63 1.56
CA VAL A 50 10.40 5.38 2.19
C VAL A 50 10.16 5.42 3.69
N LEU A 51 11.14 4.96 4.46
CA LEU A 51 11.14 5.07 5.92
C LEU A 51 12.03 6.26 6.31
N SER A 52 11.42 7.30 6.85
CA SER A 52 12.09 8.49 7.33
C SER A 52 11.57 8.75 8.73
N ALA A 53 12.26 8.23 9.76
CA ALA A 53 11.79 8.28 11.13
C ALA A 53 11.34 9.72 11.52
N PRO A 54 10.13 9.89 12.10
CA PRO A 54 9.20 8.87 12.59
C PRO A 54 8.15 8.38 11.56
N PHE A 55 8.29 8.73 10.28
CA PHE A 55 7.28 8.52 9.23
C PHE A 55 7.61 7.38 8.27
N LEU A 56 6.55 6.78 7.74
CA LEU A 56 6.56 5.88 6.61
C LEU A 56 5.73 6.52 5.49
N ARG A 57 6.35 6.68 4.33
CA ARG A 57 5.76 7.33 3.15
C ARG A 57 5.72 6.36 1.99
N CYS A 58 4.60 6.35 1.28
CA CYS A 58 4.49 5.64 0.02
C CYS A 58 4.39 6.66 -1.11
N VAL A 59 5.36 6.63 -2.03
CA VAL A 59 5.39 7.51 -3.21
C VAL A 59 5.37 6.69 -4.49
N PRO A 60 4.83 7.19 -5.60
CA PRO A 60 4.97 6.54 -6.89
C PRO A 60 6.45 6.34 -7.24
N ALA A 61 6.80 5.20 -7.84
CA ALA A 61 8.17 4.97 -8.27
C ALA A 61 8.53 5.90 -9.45
N PRO A 62 9.67 6.59 -9.41
CA PRO A 62 10.12 7.40 -10.54
C PRO A 62 10.31 6.52 -11.77
N GLY A 63 9.72 6.93 -12.90
CA GLY A 63 9.76 6.18 -14.16
C GLY A 63 8.63 5.18 -14.38
N ALA A 64 7.75 4.93 -13.40
CA ALA A 64 6.61 4.00 -13.55
C ALA A 64 5.44 4.53 -14.40
N GLY A 65 5.48 5.81 -14.81
CA GLY A 65 4.43 6.49 -15.58
C GLY A 65 4.74 6.74 -17.06
N ALA A 66 5.75 6.08 -17.64
CA ALA A 66 6.24 6.40 -19.00
C ALA A 66 5.66 5.53 -20.13
N SER A 67 4.68 4.65 -19.88
CA SER A 67 4.15 3.72 -20.90
C SER A 67 2.74 4.02 -21.42
N GLY A 68 2.16 5.19 -21.13
CA GLY A 68 0.92 5.66 -21.75
C GLY A 68 1.11 7.10 -22.21
N GLY A 69 1.24 7.31 -23.52
CA GLY A 69 1.76 8.55 -24.08
C GLY A 69 0.96 9.80 -23.75
N VAL A 70 1.65 10.84 -23.28
CA VAL A 70 1.54 12.26 -23.67
C VAL A 70 2.89 12.91 -23.34
N GLY A 71 3.57 13.48 -24.36
CA GLY A 71 4.64 14.51 -24.35
C GLY A 71 5.62 14.72 -23.16
N PRO A 72 6.88 15.10 -23.42
CA PRO A 72 7.93 15.26 -22.39
C PRO A 72 7.75 16.50 -21.49
N ALA A 73 6.60 17.16 -21.47
CA ALA A 73 6.39 18.45 -20.80
C ALA A 73 5.47 18.41 -19.56
N ALA A 74 4.82 17.28 -19.25
CA ALA A 74 3.96 17.12 -18.07
C ALA A 74 4.57 16.22 -16.97
N ALA A 75 5.74 15.63 -17.22
CA ALA A 75 6.37 14.65 -16.33
C ALA A 75 7.05 15.27 -15.08
N GLN A 76 6.91 16.59 -14.86
CA GLN A 76 7.90 17.33 -14.08
C GLN A 76 7.37 18.17 -12.90
N LEU A 77 6.12 18.04 -12.47
CA LEU A 77 5.65 18.81 -11.30
C LEU A 77 4.89 18.08 -10.20
N ASN A 78 4.55 16.80 -10.36
CA ASN A 78 3.68 16.11 -9.40
C ASN A 78 4.30 14.86 -8.73
N SER A 79 5.64 14.73 -8.72
CA SER A 79 6.33 13.63 -8.01
C SER A 79 6.37 13.79 -6.48
N ALA A 80 5.71 14.80 -5.92
CA ALA A 80 5.73 15.12 -4.49
C ALA A 80 4.39 14.89 -3.76
N VAL A 81 3.39 14.26 -4.39
CA VAL A 81 2.17 13.86 -3.68
C VAL A 81 2.34 12.43 -3.20
N PHE A 82 2.64 12.27 -1.90
CA PHE A 82 2.65 10.97 -1.25
C PHE A 82 1.29 10.28 -1.46
N ILE A 83 1.27 9.00 -1.84
CA ILE A 83 0.04 8.20 -1.89
C ILE A 83 -0.58 8.16 -0.50
N PHE A 84 0.27 7.98 0.50
CA PHE A 84 -0.06 8.18 1.90
C PHE A 84 1.23 8.45 2.69
N GLU A 85 1.06 9.09 3.85
CA GLU A 85 2.08 9.25 4.88
C GLU A 85 1.47 8.86 6.22
N HIS A 86 2.21 8.07 7.01
CA HIS A 86 1.79 7.72 8.36
C HIS A 86 2.97 7.70 9.33
N LYS A 87 2.71 7.93 10.62
CA LYS A 87 3.71 7.70 11.67
C LYS A 87 3.95 6.20 11.82
N ALA A 88 5.20 5.77 11.67
CA ALA A 88 5.60 4.37 11.71
C ALA A 88 5.28 3.72 13.07
N GLN A 89 5.27 4.51 14.16
CA GLN A 89 4.91 4.05 15.51
C GLN A 89 3.47 3.51 15.62
N HIS A 90 2.57 3.88 14.70
CA HIS A 90 1.18 3.42 14.70
C HIS A 90 0.97 2.14 13.87
N ILE A 91 2.04 1.64 13.24
CA ILE A 91 2.00 0.33 12.60
C ILE A 91 1.93 -0.72 13.70
N SER A 92 0.77 -1.37 13.79
CA SER A 92 0.46 -2.29 14.88
C SER A 92 0.76 -3.74 14.55
N ARG A 93 0.73 -4.10 13.26
CA ARG A 93 0.91 -5.47 12.81
C ARG A 93 1.51 -5.51 11.41
N PHE A 94 2.31 -6.54 11.18
CA PHE A 94 2.71 -7.00 9.86
C PHE A 94 2.04 -8.34 9.56
N ILE A 95 1.56 -8.50 8.35
CA ILE A 95 0.85 -9.68 7.86
C ILE A 95 1.65 -10.18 6.65
N HIS A 96 1.98 -11.46 6.63
CA HIS A 96 2.59 -12.12 5.49
C HIS A 96 1.89 -13.46 5.28
N ASN A 97 1.89 -13.97 4.06
CA ASN A 97 1.42 -15.32 3.79
C ASN A 97 2.63 -16.27 3.83
N SER A 98 2.57 -17.33 4.63
CA SER A 98 3.62 -18.36 4.68
C SER A 98 3.83 -19.05 3.33
N HIS A 99 2.78 -19.12 2.50
CA HIS A 99 2.84 -19.72 1.17
C HIS A 99 3.36 -18.77 0.09
N ASP A 100 3.31 -17.46 0.32
CA ASP A 100 3.67 -16.44 -0.67
C ASP A 100 4.36 -15.27 0.02
N LEU A 101 5.69 -15.42 0.12
CA LEU A 101 6.57 -14.43 0.73
C LEU A 101 6.73 -13.17 -0.13
N THR A 102 6.25 -13.17 -1.38
CA THR A 102 6.36 -11.97 -2.23
C THR A 102 5.36 -10.90 -1.82
N TYR A 103 4.37 -11.21 -0.99
CA TYR A 103 3.39 -10.24 -0.55
C TYR A 103 3.38 -10.11 0.96
N PHE A 104 3.25 -8.86 1.39
CA PHE A 104 3.10 -8.51 2.77
C PHE A 104 2.11 -7.37 2.90
N ALA A 105 1.54 -7.23 4.08
CA ALA A 105 0.69 -6.13 4.43
C ALA A 105 1.04 -5.63 5.82
N TYR A 106 0.60 -4.43 6.14
CA TYR A 106 0.65 -3.94 7.51
C TYR A 106 -0.63 -3.22 7.87
N LEU A 107 -0.90 -3.21 9.18
CA LEU A 107 -2.06 -2.56 9.77
C LEU A 107 -1.61 -1.32 10.54
N ILE A 108 -2.19 -0.18 10.22
CA ILE A 108 -2.01 1.06 10.95
C ILE A 108 -3.23 1.34 11.82
N LYS A 109 -3.01 1.67 13.08
CA LYS A 109 -4.09 2.03 14.01
C LYS A 109 -4.58 3.45 13.73
N ALA A 110 -5.86 3.67 14.03
CA ALA A 110 -6.41 5.01 14.23
C ALA A 110 -5.58 5.73 15.30
N GLN A 111 -5.24 7.00 15.05
CA GLN A 111 -4.58 7.81 16.06
C GLN A 111 -5.60 8.42 17.02
N PRO A 112 -5.38 8.33 18.34
CA PRO A 112 -6.29 8.89 19.31
C PRO A 112 -6.36 10.43 19.24
N ASP A 113 -5.26 11.06 18.82
CA ASP A 113 -5.15 12.52 18.71
C ASP A 113 -5.73 13.09 17.39
N ASP A 114 -6.09 12.22 16.45
CA ASP A 114 -6.60 12.61 15.14
C ASP A 114 -7.92 11.87 14.85
N PRO A 115 -9.09 12.52 15.03
CA PRO A 115 -10.39 11.88 14.89
C PRO A 115 -10.71 11.47 13.44
N GLU A 116 -10.00 12.02 12.45
CA GLU A 116 -10.11 11.59 11.04
C GLU A 116 -9.28 10.33 10.74
N SER A 117 -8.40 9.94 11.66
CA SER A 117 -7.52 8.79 11.50
C SER A 117 -8.29 7.48 11.63
N GLN A 118 -8.43 6.76 10.52
CA GLN A 118 -9.03 5.42 10.51
C GLN A 118 -7.95 4.34 10.62
N MET A 119 -8.33 3.18 11.16
CA MET A 119 -7.49 1.99 11.02
C MET A 119 -7.40 1.63 9.54
N ALA A 120 -6.21 1.30 9.03
CA ALA A 120 -6.05 0.99 7.61
C ALA A 120 -5.08 -0.19 7.40
N CYS A 121 -5.39 -1.01 6.41
CA CYS A 121 -4.52 -2.09 5.94
C CYS A 121 -3.98 -1.75 4.56
N HIS A 122 -2.67 -1.86 4.39
CA HIS A 122 -1.99 -1.63 3.11
C HIS A 122 -1.25 -2.89 2.67
N VAL A 123 -1.47 -3.31 1.43
CA VAL A 123 -0.91 -4.53 0.84
C VAL A 123 0.12 -4.17 -0.22
N PHE A 124 1.30 -4.77 -0.10
CA PHE A 124 2.42 -4.63 -1.01
C PHE A 124 2.83 -5.98 -1.55
N ARG A 125 3.41 -5.95 -2.74
CA ARG A 125 4.12 -7.06 -3.35
C ARG A 125 5.58 -6.65 -3.58
N ALA A 126 6.50 -7.38 -2.98
CA ALA A 126 7.93 -7.32 -3.24
C ALA A 126 8.27 -8.02 -4.57
N THR A 127 9.32 -7.53 -5.23
CA THR A 127 9.86 -8.16 -6.44
C THR A 127 10.69 -9.40 -6.14
N ASP A 128 11.25 -9.50 -4.93
CA ASP A 128 12.03 -10.64 -4.45
C ASP A 128 11.49 -11.08 -3.07
N PRO A 129 11.19 -12.37 -2.87
CA PRO A 129 10.72 -12.90 -1.58
C PRO A 129 11.71 -12.66 -0.41
N ASN A 130 13.01 -12.53 -0.68
CA ASN A 130 14.02 -12.20 0.33
C ASN A 130 13.89 -10.76 0.84
N GLN A 131 13.34 -9.83 0.06
CA GLN A 131 13.09 -8.46 0.53
C GLN A 131 11.96 -8.39 1.57
N ALA A 132 11.00 -9.32 1.53
CA ALA A 132 9.97 -9.43 2.56
C ALA A 132 10.50 -10.10 3.85
N ARG A 133 11.60 -10.84 3.75
CA ARG A 133 12.20 -11.65 4.82
C ARG A 133 13.33 -10.96 5.58
N ARG A 134 13.97 -9.92 5.02
CA ARG A 134 14.95 -9.10 5.76
C ARG A 134 14.22 -8.17 6.72
N ARG A 135 13.86 -8.70 7.88
CA ARG A 135 13.66 -7.94 9.12
C ARG A 135 14.67 -8.44 10.13
#